data_AF-A0A538P2Y7-F1
#
_entry.id   AF-A0A538P2Y7-F1
#
_cell.length_a   1.000
_cell.length_b   1.000
_cell.length_c   1.000
_cell.angle_alpha   90.00
_cell.angle_beta   90.00
_cell.angle_gamma   90.00
#
_symmetry.space_group_name_H-M   'P 1'
#
loop_
_entity.id
_entity.type
_entity.pdbx_description
1 polymer ?
#
loop_
_entity_poly.entity_id
_entity_poly.type
_entity_poly.pdbx_seq_one_letter_code
_entity_poly.pdbx_strand_id
1 'polypeptide(L)'
;MTKSRIGRPRIVLAISLAAILLLVSAFVPAMNITHAASAPITQVNSGLVAADSLTTGNTAGWAIAGNAPPGGSVSNENSSGLYLAVKSATGGTWAGFFAKSPNTNAMLFHAVLKLPYSTIPDNVFDTGLYVQTSNPNLIDYVACAAVVSPSGYYWSLVQAFGPATGAVTTTNLWTSAVNTLPLTQDCTIITNGSNYLKAYLGGILVYQSSSLVLNMPSPYNSYLEVQTNSASAMRFGNYLYYYADSSENVTVTNAAAGGTVKILGPTNNVLASAPVSSAGTAIAVIGQYRLPLTASIQAYDSAGNLVASTPSSVTLWGGDVYAVSTPNPAPAGHVTQTGTGLDH
;
A
#
# COMPACT_ATOMS: atom_id res chain seq x y z
N MET A 1 65.06 -53.42 -41.03
CA MET A 1 66.29 -53.95 -40.44
C MET A 1 66.17 -53.86 -38.91
N THR A 2 66.45 -54.98 -38.26
CA THR A 2 66.65 -55.27 -36.80
C THR A 2 67.19 -54.12 -35.94
N LYS A 3 67.01 -53.99 -34.61
CA LYS A 3 66.62 -54.87 -33.46
C LYS A 3 66.53 -53.98 -32.19
N SER A 4 66.13 -54.60 -31.05
CA SER A 4 66.42 -54.23 -29.63
C SER A 4 65.24 -53.54 -28.92
N ARG A 5 64.79 -53.89 -27.69
CA ARG A 5 65.33 -54.73 -26.62
C ARG A 5 64.21 -55.13 -25.63
N ILE A 6 64.51 -56.18 -24.88
CA ILE A 6 63.82 -56.86 -23.76
C ILE A 6 63.35 -55.91 -22.63
N GLY A 7 62.20 -56.26 -22.02
CA GLY A 7 61.85 -55.88 -20.64
C GLY A 7 60.39 -56.16 -20.26
N ARG A 8 60.14 -57.19 -19.44
CA ARG A 8 58.91 -57.37 -18.61
C ARG A 8 59.30 -57.02 -17.16
N PRO A 9 58.44 -56.42 -16.32
CA PRO A 9 57.46 -57.23 -15.60
C PRO A 9 56.12 -56.54 -15.22
N ARG A 10 55.22 -57.40 -14.71
CA ARG A 10 53.90 -57.18 -14.10
C ARG A 10 53.96 -56.25 -12.88
N ILE A 11 52.89 -55.50 -12.62
CA ILE A 11 52.28 -55.27 -11.29
C ILE A 11 50.77 -55.04 -11.52
N VAL A 12 49.97 -55.84 -10.82
CA VAL A 12 48.50 -55.83 -10.78
C VAL A 12 48.09 -55.31 -9.40
N LEU A 13 47.08 -54.43 -9.40
CA LEU A 13 46.14 -54.09 -8.31
C LEU A 13 46.69 -53.81 -6.90
N ALA A 14 46.54 -52.55 -6.45
CA ALA A 14 46.11 -52.23 -5.08
C ALA A 14 45.80 -50.71 -4.92
N ILE A 15 44.76 -50.19 -5.57
CA ILE A 15 44.18 -48.87 -5.18
C ILE A 15 42.66 -48.92 -5.38
N SER A 16 41.95 -49.57 -4.46
CA SER A 16 40.48 -49.47 -4.35
C SER A 16 40.10 -49.56 -2.89
N LEU A 17 40.29 -48.49 -2.11
CA LEU A 17 39.58 -48.31 -0.84
C LEU A 17 39.60 -46.85 -0.31
N ALA A 18 40.53 -46.00 -0.76
CA ALA A 18 40.62 -44.60 -0.28
C ALA A 18 39.70 -43.59 -0.99
N ALA A 19 39.21 -43.89 -2.19
CA ALA A 19 38.39 -42.94 -2.98
C ALA A 19 36.88 -42.96 -2.63
N ILE A 20 36.41 -43.95 -1.87
CA ILE A 20 34.99 -44.06 -1.49
C ILE A 20 34.70 -43.31 -0.17
N LEU A 21 35.70 -43.07 0.69
CA LEU A 21 35.49 -42.37 1.97
C LEU A 21 35.47 -40.83 1.83
N LEU A 22 35.96 -40.27 0.72
CA LEU A 22 36.01 -38.82 0.47
C LEU A 22 34.80 -38.27 -0.31
N LEU A 23 33.90 -39.15 -0.78
CA LEU A 23 32.66 -38.76 -1.48
C LEU A 23 31.43 -38.76 -0.57
N VAL A 24 31.57 -39.12 0.71
CA VAL A 24 30.46 -39.15 1.68
C VAL A 24 30.39 -37.87 2.54
N SER A 25 31.40 -36.99 2.48
CA SER A 25 31.41 -35.74 3.26
C SER A 25 30.85 -34.50 2.52
N ALA A 26 30.47 -34.61 1.24
CA ALA A 26 29.98 -33.48 0.43
C ALA A 26 28.45 -33.38 0.33
N PHE A 27 27.71 -34.34 0.89
CA PHE A 27 26.25 -34.32 0.98
C PHE A 27 25.80 -34.42 2.43
N VAL A 28 26.30 -33.52 3.29
CA VAL A 28 25.48 -33.11 4.42
C VAL A 28 24.43 -32.19 3.79
N PRO A 29 23.14 -32.58 3.69
CA PRO A 29 22.14 -31.58 3.39
C PRO A 29 22.32 -30.51 4.45
N ALA A 30 22.54 -29.26 4.03
CA ALA A 30 22.36 -28.14 4.93
C ALA A 30 20.92 -28.30 5.44
N MET A 31 20.79 -28.88 6.63
CA MET A 31 19.54 -28.92 7.36
C MET A 31 19.30 -27.45 7.65
N ASN A 32 18.57 -26.79 6.76
CA ASN A 32 17.88 -25.56 7.10
C ASN A 32 16.93 -25.97 8.20
N ILE A 33 17.40 -25.88 9.44
CA ILE A 33 16.58 -26.07 10.62
C ILE A 33 15.60 -24.91 10.54
N THR A 34 14.43 -25.13 9.94
CA THR A 34 13.32 -24.19 9.96
C THR A 34 12.93 -24.03 11.41
N HIS A 35 13.48 -23.02 12.07
CA HIS A 35 13.09 -22.66 13.42
C HIS A 35 11.64 -22.19 13.32
N ALA A 36 10.74 -22.91 14.00
CA ALA A 36 9.40 -22.40 14.22
C ALA A 36 9.53 -21.08 14.98
N ALA A 37 8.75 -20.07 14.58
CA ALA A 37 8.75 -18.79 15.26
C ALA A 37 8.51 -18.99 16.76
N SER A 38 9.44 -18.49 17.57
CA SER A 38 9.41 -18.69 19.03
C SER A 38 8.39 -17.80 19.74
N ALA A 39 7.93 -16.73 19.08
CA ALA A 39 7.00 -15.74 19.64
C ALA A 39 5.92 -15.33 18.63
N PRO A 40 4.67 -15.08 19.09
CA PRO A 40 3.64 -14.51 18.24
C PRO A 40 3.82 -13.01 18.04
N ILE A 41 3.48 -12.55 16.83
CA ILE A 41 3.30 -11.14 16.50
C ILE A 41 1.79 -10.84 16.50
N THR A 42 1.36 -9.84 17.26
CA THR A 42 -0.06 -9.45 17.40
C THR A 42 -0.26 -7.98 17.09
N GLN A 43 -1.43 -7.63 16.54
CA GLN A 43 -1.78 -6.25 16.27
C GLN A 43 -2.08 -5.54 17.59
N VAL A 44 -1.47 -4.38 17.80
CA VAL A 44 -1.71 -3.53 18.97
C VAL A 44 -2.49 -2.27 18.62
N ASN A 45 -2.39 -1.80 17.37
CA ASN A 45 -3.17 -0.68 16.87
C ASN A 45 -3.52 -0.85 15.39
N SER A 46 -4.74 -0.49 15.03
CA SER A 46 -5.17 -0.41 13.63
C SER A 46 -4.81 0.95 13.03
N GLY A 47 -4.31 0.95 11.80
CA GLY A 47 -4.04 2.13 11.01
C GLY A 47 -5.22 2.62 10.18
N LEU A 48 -6.23 1.76 9.98
CA LEU A 48 -7.44 2.08 9.23
C LEU A 48 -8.22 3.22 9.90
N VAL A 49 -8.48 4.29 9.15
CA VAL A 49 -9.27 5.45 9.62
C VAL A 49 -10.69 5.41 9.07
N ALA A 50 -10.85 5.13 7.79
CA ALA A 50 -12.16 4.98 7.14
C ALA A 50 -12.05 4.04 5.94
N ALA A 51 -13.11 3.29 5.65
CA ALA A 51 -13.21 2.51 4.43
C ALA A 51 -14.66 2.41 3.97
N ASP A 52 -14.84 2.35 2.66
CA ASP A 52 -16.11 2.09 2.00
C ASP A 52 -15.83 1.30 0.72
N SER A 53 -16.48 0.13 0.56
CA SER A 53 -16.31 -0.64 -0.67
C SER A 53 -16.92 0.09 -1.87
N LEU A 54 -17.86 1.01 -1.62
CA LEU A 54 -18.68 1.70 -2.62
C LEU A 54 -19.53 0.74 -3.45
N THR A 55 -19.90 -0.43 -2.88
CA THR A 55 -20.65 -1.46 -3.61
C THR A 55 -21.92 -1.92 -2.92
N THR A 56 -22.33 -1.24 -1.84
CA THR A 56 -23.40 -1.71 -0.94
C THR A 56 -24.75 -1.05 -1.22
N GLY A 57 -24.74 0.06 -1.96
CA GLY A 57 -25.90 0.95 -2.11
C GLY A 57 -26.03 1.98 -0.99
N ASN A 58 -25.08 2.02 -0.04
CA ASN A 58 -25.16 2.88 1.14
C ASN A 58 -24.18 4.05 1.05
N THR A 59 -24.69 5.21 0.65
CA THR A 59 -23.90 6.44 0.57
C THR A 59 -24.03 7.33 1.81
N ALA A 60 -24.54 6.83 2.95
CA ALA A 60 -24.81 7.66 4.13
C ALA A 60 -23.55 8.30 4.74
N GLY A 61 -22.38 7.73 4.50
CA GLY A 61 -21.09 8.30 4.90
C GLY A 61 -20.62 9.48 4.04
N TRP A 62 -21.32 9.79 2.95
CA TRP A 62 -20.88 10.76 1.94
C TRP A 62 -21.85 11.94 1.84
N ALA A 63 -21.30 13.16 1.80
CA ALA A 63 -22.06 14.34 1.40
C ALA A 63 -22.00 14.45 -0.13
N ILE A 64 -23.11 14.14 -0.81
CA ILE A 64 -23.21 14.19 -2.27
C ILE A 64 -23.78 15.55 -2.69
N ALA A 65 -23.01 16.31 -3.45
CA ALA A 65 -23.37 17.66 -3.89
C ALA A 65 -22.62 18.05 -5.16
N GLY A 66 -22.85 19.26 -5.66
CA GLY A 66 -22.17 19.81 -6.83
C GLY A 66 -22.81 21.10 -7.31
N ASN A 67 -22.29 21.63 -8.42
CA ASN A 67 -22.83 22.83 -9.09
C ASN A 67 -23.49 22.49 -10.44
N ALA A 68 -23.77 21.21 -10.70
CA ALA A 68 -24.53 20.78 -11.86
C ALA A 68 -25.92 21.45 -11.91
N PRO A 69 -26.44 21.78 -13.11
CA PRO A 69 -27.77 22.38 -13.25
C PRO A 69 -28.87 21.40 -12.78
N PRO A 70 -30.11 21.88 -12.53
CA PRO A 70 -31.23 21.00 -12.20
C PRO A 70 -31.42 19.88 -13.23
N GLY A 71 -31.46 18.63 -12.78
CA GLY A 71 -31.49 17.43 -13.65
C GLY A 71 -30.18 17.11 -14.37
N GLY A 72 -29.11 17.87 -14.09
CA GLY A 72 -27.76 17.75 -14.65
C GLY A 72 -26.82 16.87 -13.83
N SER A 73 -27.29 16.23 -12.75
CA SER A 73 -26.51 15.28 -11.97
C SER A 73 -27.33 14.07 -11.52
N VAL A 74 -26.66 12.91 -11.40
CA VAL A 74 -27.23 11.68 -10.83
C VAL A 74 -26.15 10.93 -10.06
N SER A 75 -26.50 10.39 -8.90
CA SER A 75 -25.66 9.43 -8.15
C SER A 75 -26.37 8.09 -8.05
N ASN A 76 -25.62 7.00 -8.19
CA ASN A 76 -26.12 5.66 -7.93
C ASN A 76 -24.98 4.76 -7.44
N GLU A 77 -25.17 4.08 -6.31
CA GLU A 77 -24.26 3.02 -5.86
C GLU A 77 -24.92 1.65 -6.09
N ASN A 78 -24.16 0.71 -6.65
CA ASN A 78 -24.59 -0.67 -6.84
C ASN A 78 -23.41 -1.64 -6.64
N SER A 79 -23.62 -2.93 -6.87
CA SER A 79 -22.59 -3.97 -6.69
C SER A 79 -21.30 -3.77 -7.50
N SER A 80 -21.30 -2.88 -8.49
CA SER A 80 -20.15 -2.56 -9.35
C SER A 80 -19.49 -1.20 -9.03
N GLY A 81 -19.91 -0.51 -7.98
CA GLY A 81 -19.29 0.75 -7.54
C GLY A 81 -20.28 1.89 -7.34
N LEU A 82 -19.75 3.02 -6.87
CA LEU A 82 -20.42 4.30 -6.88
C LEU A 82 -20.28 4.94 -8.25
N TYR A 83 -21.40 5.41 -8.81
CA TYR A 83 -21.47 6.15 -10.05
C TYR A 83 -21.90 7.57 -9.74
N LEU A 84 -21.12 8.54 -10.20
CA LEU A 84 -21.49 9.95 -10.20
C LEU A 84 -21.54 10.41 -11.65
N ALA A 85 -22.64 11.01 -12.05
CA ALA A 85 -22.87 11.53 -13.39
C ALA A 85 -23.14 13.02 -13.34
N VAL A 86 -22.59 13.75 -14.31
CA VAL A 86 -22.76 15.18 -14.47
C VAL A 86 -22.91 15.56 -15.94
N LYS A 87 -23.68 16.61 -16.20
CA LYS A 87 -23.88 17.24 -17.50
C LYS A 87 -23.90 18.75 -17.34
N SER A 88 -23.21 19.47 -18.22
CA SER A 88 -23.30 20.92 -18.25
C SER A 88 -24.59 21.41 -18.90
N ALA A 89 -25.08 22.58 -18.47
CA ALA A 89 -26.19 23.27 -19.12
C ALA A 89 -25.81 23.80 -20.51
N THR A 90 -24.54 24.14 -20.71
CA THR A 90 -24.05 24.77 -21.95
C THR A 90 -22.63 24.29 -22.23
N GLY A 91 -22.37 23.90 -23.48
CA GLY A 91 -21.03 23.47 -23.89
C GLY A 91 -19.99 24.55 -23.61
N GLY A 92 -18.86 24.17 -23.02
CA GLY A 92 -17.79 25.07 -22.61
C GLY A 92 -17.88 25.59 -21.16
N THR A 93 -19.02 25.45 -20.49
CA THR A 93 -19.18 25.82 -19.07
C THR A 93 -19.03 24.60 -18.17
N TRP A 94 -18.17 24.66 -17.17
CA TRP A 94 -17.95 23.54 -16.24
C TRP A 94 -19.12 23.31 -15.29
N ALA A 95 -19.48 22.04 -15.12
CA ALA A 95 -20.36 21.52 -14.09
C ALA A 95 -19.66 20.35 -13.39
N GLY A 96 -19.79 20.28 -12.07
CA GLY A 96 -19.19 19.28 -11.20
C GLY A 96 -20.22 18.64 -10.29
N PHE A 97 -19.95 17.38 -9.93
CA PHE A 97 -20.73 16.60 -8.99
C PHE A 97 -19.81 15.63 -8.24
N PHE A 98 -19.96 15.56 -6.92
CA PHE A 98 -19.01 14.85 -6.07
C PHE A 98 -19.70 14.13 -4.91
N ALA A 99 -19.00 13.13 -4.39
CA ALA A 99 -19.22 12.55 -3.07
C ALA A 99 -18.05 12.96 -2.17
N LYS A 100 -18.34 13.71 -1.11
CA LYS A 100 -17.37 14.20 -0.13
C LYS A 100 -17.37 13.35 1.13
N SER A 101 -16.20 12.88 1.57
CA SER A 101 -16.04 12.11 2.80
C SER A 101 -16.13 13.00 4.06
N PRO A 102 -16.30 12.41 5.26
CA PRO A 102 -16.08 13.10 6.51
C PRO A 102 -14.63 13.58 6.64
N ASN A 103 -14.40 14.54 7.53
CA ASN A 103 -13.07 15.05 7.85
C ASN A 103 -12.26 14.00 8.62
N THR A 104 -10.99 13.79 8.28
CA THR A 104 -10.08 12.84 8.94
C THR A 104 -8.67 13.41 9.09
N ASN A 105 -7.86 12.82 9.97
CA ASN A 105 -6.42 13.09 10.07
C ASN A 105 -5.58 12.00 9.38
N ALA A 106 -6.18 11.25 8.45
CA ALA A 106 -5.47 10.23 7.68
C ALA A 106 -4.34 10.86 6.84
N MET A 107 -3.35 10.05 6.49
CA MET A 107 -2.24 10.48 5.65
C MET A 107 -2.21 9.77 4.30
N LEU A 108 -2.84 8.60 4.20
CA LEU A 108 -2.99 7.83 2.97
C LEU A 108 -4.47 7.78 2.60
N PHE A 109 -4.76 8.03 1.33
CA PHE A 109 -6.10 7.99 0.75
C PHE A 109 -6.05 7.18 -0.53
N HIS A 110 -7.06 6.34 -0.75
CA HIS A 110 -7.12 5.50 -1.93
C HIS A 110 -8.55 5.38 -2.46
N ALA A 111 -8.65 5.23 -3.77
CA ALA A 111 -9.83 4.74 -4.46
C ALA A 111 -9.43 4.11 -5.80
N VAL A 112 -10.24 3.15 -6.28
CA VAL A 112 -10.17 2.65 -7.65
C VAL A 112 -11.06 3.52 -8.52
N LEU A 113 -10.46 4.11 -9.55
CA LEU A 113 -11.09 5.02 -10.49
C LEU A 113 -11.28 4.28 -11.82
N LYS A 114 -12.51 4.23 -12.34
CA LYS A 114 -12.83 3.61 -13.63
C LYS A 114 -13.40 4.65 -14.59
N LEU A 115 -12.71 4.83 -15.71
CA LEU A 115 -13.12 5.66 -16.82
C LEU A 115 -13.99 4.84 -17.78
N PRO A 116 -15.24 5.25 -18.03
CA PRO A 116 -16.08 4.57 -19.01
C PRO A 116 -15.71 4.91 -20.46
N TYR A 117 -14.88 5.93 -20.67
CA TYR A 117 -14.63 6.52 -21.98
C TYR A 117 -13.14 6.61 -22.26
N SER A 118 -12.70 6.14 -23.43
CA SER A 118 -11.38 6.47 -23.99
C SER A 118 -11.40 7.79 -24.77
N THR A 119 -12.57 8.21 -25.26
CA THR A 119 -12.80 9.47 -25.97
C THR A 119 -14.23 9.94 -25.74
N ILE A 120 -14.48 11.24 -25.83
CA ILE A 120 -15.83 11.83 -25.89
C ILE A 120 -15.95 12.71 -27.16
N PRO A 121 -17.16 12.87 -27.74
CA PRO A 121 -17.32 13.57 -29.03
C PRO A 121 -17.09 15.09 -28.96
N ASP A 122 -17.15 15.70 -27.77
CA ASP A 122 -17.06 17.14 -27.58
C ASP A 122 -16.47 17.48 -26.21
N ASN A 123 -15.84 18.67 -26.11
CA ASN A 123 -15.42 19.27 -24.85
C ASN A 123 -14.53 18.35 -23.98
N VAL A 124 -14.60 18.49 -22.66
CA VAL A 124 -13.76 17.78 -21.69
C VAL A 124 -14.63 17.18 -20.58
N PHE A 125 -14.22 16.01 -20.12
CA PHE A 125 -14.70 15.35 -18.92
C PHE A 125 -13.51 14.99 -18.05
N ASP A 126 -13.63 15.15 -16.74
CA ASP A 126 -12.66 14.61 -15.80
C ASP A 126 -13.34 13.90 -14.62
N THR A 127 -12.56 13.04 -13.99
CA THR A 127 -12.96 12.29 -12.82
C THR A 127 -11.74 11.95 -11.98
N GLY A 128 -11.86 12.01 -10.65
CA GLY A 128 -10.68 11.81 -9.80
C GLY A 128 -10.98 11.54 -8.33
N LEU A 129 -9.92 11.17 -7.62
CA LEU A 129 -9.83 11.24 -6.16
C LEU A 129 -9.04 12.49 -5.81
N TYR A 130 -9.68 13.38 -5.06
CA TYR A 130 -9.11 14.62 -4.56
C TYR A 130 -8.98 14.52 -3.04
N VAL A 131 -7.85 14.94 -2.48
CA VAL A 131 -7.64 15.10 -1.04
C VAL A 131 -7.49 16.59 -0.79
N GLN A 132 -8.41 17.17 -0.03
CA GLN A 132 -8.48 18.60 0.23
C GLN A 132 -8.39 18.90 1.72
N THR A 133 -7.84 20.05 2.10
CA THR A 133 -8.00 20.57 3.47
C THR A 133 -9.47 20.79 3.82
N SER A 134 -9.83 20.53 5.08
CA SER A 134 -11.15 20.87 5.60
C SER A 134 -11.30 22.33 6.00
N ASN A 135 -10.25 23.16 5.85
CA ASN A 135 -10.33 24.58 6.14
C ASN A 135 -11.40 25.24 5.24
N PRO A 136 -12.48 25.81 5.80
CA PRO A 136 -13.58 26.35 5.00
C PRO A 136 -13.19 27.60 4.19
N ASN A 137 -12.02 28.18 4.44
CA ASN A 137 -11.54 29.36 3.75
C ASN A 137 -10.67 29.04 2.52
N LEU A 138 -10.30 27.77 2.32
CA LEU A 138 -9.35 27.33 1.30
C LEU A 138 -9.92 26.21 0.43
N ILE A 139 -9.52 26.20 -0.84
CA ILE A 139 -9.64 25.07 -1.77
C ILE A 139 -8.23 24.71 -2.21
N ASP A 140 -7.51 24.11 -1.27
CA ASP A 140 -6.17 23.60 -1.47
C ASP A 140 -6.24 22.07 -1.44
N TYR A 141 -5.83 21.45 -2.54
CA TYR A 141 -5.95 20.00 -2.72
C TYR A 141 -4.82 19.42 -3.56
N VAL A 142 -4.65 18.11 -3.42
CA VAL A 142 -3.94 17.26 -4.37
C VAL A 142 -4.92 16.25 -4.95
N ALA A 143 -4.77 15.92 -6.23
CA ALA A 143 -5.69 15.00 -6.87
C ALA A 143 -4.99 14.16 -7.92
N CYS A 144 -5.39 12.89 -7.98
CA CYS A 144 -5.17 12.06 -9.13
C CYS A 144 -6.48 12.02 -9.91
N ALA A 145 -6.41 12.48 -11.15
CA ALA A 145 -7.57 12.59 -12.00
C ALA A 145 -7.27 12.00 -13.36
N ALA A 146 -8.31 11.54 -14.02
CA ALA A 146 -8.26 11.24 -15.44
C ALA A 146 -9.06 12.29 -16.19
N VAL A 147 -8.57 12.64 -17.36
CA VAL A 147 -9.19 13.62 -18.26
C VAL A 147 -9.47 12.94 -19.58
N VAL A 148 -10.66 13.15 -20.13
CA VAL A 148 -11.12 12.62 -21.41
C VAL A 148 -11.60 13.74 -22.31
N SER A 149 -11.24 13.66 -23.58
CA SER A 149 -11.54 14.64 -24.62
C SER A 149 -11.74 13.94 -25.98
N PRO A 150 -12.07 14.66 -27.06
CA PRO A 150 -12.04 14.11 -28.42
C PRO A 150 -10.68 13.55 -28.84
N SER A 151 -9.58 14.04 -28.26
CA SER A 151 -8.22 13.58 -28.57
C SER A 151 -7.78 12.32 -27.82
N GLY A 152 -8.59 11.81 -26.90
CA GLY A 152 -8.24 10.66 -26.05
C GLY A 152 -8.35 10.97 -24.57
N TYR A 153 -7.69 10.13 -23.77
CA TYR A 153 -7.63 10.26 -22.32
C TYR A 153 -6.20 10.21 -21.79
N TYR A 154 -5.99 10.80 -20.62
CA TYR A 154 -4.75 10.72 -19.86
C TYR A 154 -5.02 10.79 -18.36
N TRP A 155 -4.04 10.36 -17.57
CA TRP A 155 -4.06 10.48 -16.12
C TRP A 155 -3.12 11.59 -15.68
N SER A 156 -3.48 12.32 -14.63
CA SER A 156 -2.71 13.44 -14.11
C SER A 156 -2.69 13.41 -12.59
N LEU A 157 -1.57 13.84 -12.01
CA LEU A 157 -1.49 14.25 -10.61
C LEU A 157 -1.36 15.76 -10.59
N VAL A 158 -2.23 16.41 -9.84
CA VAL A 158 -2.27 17.86 -9.72
C VAL A 158 -2.20 18.29 -8.26
N GLN A 159 -1.67 19.48 -8.03
CA GLN A 159 -1.93 20.26 -6.83
C GLN A 159 -2.66 21.54 -7.23
N ALA A 160 -3.53 22.02 -6.37
CA ALA A 160 -4.25 23.26 -6.60
C ALA A 160 -4.36 24.09 -5.32
N PHE A 161 -4.47 25.41 -5.52
CA PHE A 161 -4.64 26.39 -4.45
C PHE A 161 -5.75 27.36 -4.79
N GLY A 162 -6.49 27.80 -3.77
CA GLY A 162 -7.37 28.93 -3.92
C GLY A 162 -8.23 29.25 -2.71
N PRO A 163 -8.98 30.36 -2.78
CA PRO A 163 -9.97 30.69 -1.78
C PRO A 163 -11.14 29.69 -1.79
N ALA A 164 -11.98 29.77 -0.76
CA ALA A 164 -13.23 29.01 -0.63
C ALA A 164 -14.17 29.05 -1.86
N THR A 165 -14.01 30.03 -2.74
CA THR A 165 -14.83 30.19 -3.96
C THR A 165 -14.35 29.37 -5.15
N GLY A 166 -13.12 28.86 -5.12
CA GLY A 166 -12.55 28.01 -6.17
C GLY A 166 -11.03 27.98 -6.14
N ALA A 167 -10.45 26.89 -6.63
CA ALA A 167 -9.03 26.86 -6.95
C ALA A 167 -8.73 27.88 -8.06
N VAL A 168 -7.70 28.71 -7.85
CA VAL A 168 -7.24 29.75 -8.81
C VAL A 168 -5.89 29.41 -9.42
N THR A 169 -5.13 28.53 -8.79
CA THR A 169 -3.86 28.02 -9.31
C THR A 169 -3.91 26.51 -9.32
N THR A 170 -3.63 25.91 -10.48
CA THR A 170 -3.50 24.45 -10.62
C THR A 170 -2.15 24.15 -11.27
N THR A 171 -1.39 23.26 -10.65
CA THR A 171 -0.09 22.79 -11.16
C THR A 171 -0.19 21.32 -11.46
N ASN A 172 0.11 20.94 -12.70
CA ASN A 172 0.31 19.54 -13.07
C ASN A 172 1.67 19.08 -12.55
N LEU A 173 1.66 18.12 -11.62
CA LEU A 173 2.86 17.54 -11.04
C LEU A 173 3.37 16.36 -11.87
N TRP A 174 2.46 15.63 -12.49
CA TRP A 174 2.76 14.52 -13.39
C TRP A 174 1.59 14.29 -14.35
N THR A 175 1.86 13.87 -15.58
CA THR A 175 0.83 13.55 -16.58
C THR A 175 1.29 12.37 -17.42
N SER A 176 0.41 11.39 -17.63
CA SER A 176 0.68 10.25 -18.51
C SER A 176 0.66 10.67 -19.97
N ALA A 177 1.30 9.87 -20.84
CA ALA A 177 1.02 9.96 -22.27
C ALA A 177 -0.46 9.62 -22.54
N VAL A 178 -0.98 10.15 -23.65
CA VAL A 178 -2.37 9.97 -24.06
C VAL A 178 -2.60 8.51 -24.47
N ASN A 179 -3.68 7.91 -23.98
CA ASN A 179 -4.13 6.54 -24.29
C ASN A 179 -3.14 5.42 -23.90
N THR A 180 -2.15 5.68 -23.03
CA THR A 180 -1.11 4.67 -22.72
C THR A 180 -1.37 3.86 -21.45
N LEU A 181 -2.18 4.36 -20.53
CA LEU A 181 -2.46 3.71 -19.25
C LEU A 181 -3.86 3.10 -19.22
N PRO A 182 -4.12 2.03 -18.44
CA PRO A 182 -5.46 1.45 -18.31
C PRO A 182 -6.55 2.47 -17.94
N LEU A 183 -7.78 2.22 -18.39
CA LEU A 183 -8.96 3.00 -18.03
C LEU A 183 -9.42 2.80 -16.58
N THR A 184 -8.95 1.73 -15.93
CA THR A 184 -9.14 1.52 -14.50
C THR A 184 -7.81 1.67 -13.80
N GLN A 185 -7.74 2.53 -12.80
CA GLN A 185 -6.54 2.71 -12.00
C GLN A 185 -6.85 2.73 -10.52
N ASP A 186 -6.01 2.04 -9.76
CA ASP A 186 -5.78 2.36 -8.36
C ASP A 186 -5.17 3.74 -8.27
N CYS A 187 -5.76 4.64 -7.49
CA CYS A 187 -5.08 5.84 -7.09
C CYS A 187 -4.84 5.81 -5.58
N THR A 188 -3.56 5.94 -5.18
CA THR A 188 -3.17 6.17 -3.80
C THR A 188 -2.45 7.51 -3.69
N ILE A 189 -2.95 8.39 -2.82
CA ILE A 189 -2.32 9.66 -2.45
C ILE A 189 -1.86 9.55 -1.00
N ILE A 190 -0.60 9.87 -0.74
CA ILE A 190 -0.04 9.97 0.60
C ILE A 190 0.47 11.39 0.82
N THR A 191 -0.03 12.07 1.84
CA THR A 191 0.31 13.46 2.11
C THR A 191 0.31 13.76 3.60
N ASN A 192 1.18 14.68 4.03
CA ASN A 192 1.09 15.31 5.35
C ASN A 192 0.46 16.71 5.29
N GLY A 193 -0.03 17.12 4.12
CA GLY A 193 -0.69 18.39 3.88
C GLY A 193 0.23 19.63 3.93
N SER A 194 1.49 19.46 4.31
CA SER A 194 2.45 20.57 4.40
C SER A 194 3.41 20.56 3.23
N ASN A 195 4.24 19.52 3.12
CA ASN A 195 5.36 19.46 2.18
C ASN A 195 5.57 18.10 1.53
N TYR A 196 4.98 17.06 2.09
CA TYR A 196 5.14 15.70 1.61
C TYR A 196 3.94 15.31 0.73
N LEU A 197 4.24 14.85 -0.48
CA LEU A 197 3.30 14.20 -1.36
C LEU A 197 3.98 13.00 -2.01
N LYS A 198 3.33 11.85 -1.95
CA LYS A 198 3.66 10.66 -2.72
C LYS A 198 2.40 10.13 -3.37
N ALA A 199 2.46 9.77 -4.64
CA ALA A 199 1.31 9.24 -5.35
C ALA A 199 1.66 7.99 -6.15
N TYR A 200 0.80 6.98 -6.04
CA TYR A 200 0.84 5.77 -6.84
C TYR A 200 -0.37 5.72 -7.77
N LEU A 201 -0.15 5.31 -9.02
CA LEU A 201 -1.21 5.00 -9.98
C LEU A 201 -1.03 3.56 -10.46
N GLY A 202 -2.04 2.71 -10.28
CA GLY A 202 -1.93 1.27 -10.57
C GLY A 202 -0.85 0.57 -9.73
N GLY A 203 -0.56 1.10 -8.54
CA GLY A 203 0.54 0.65 -7.68
C GLY A 203 1.95 1.07 -8.12
N ILE A 204 2.08 1.87 -9.19
CA ILE A 204 3.37 2.39 -9.67
C ILE A 204 3.57 3.80 -9.15
N LEU A 205 4.75 4.08 -8.59
CA LEU A 205 5.10 5.42 -8.13
C LEU A 205 5.17 6.39 -9.32
N VAL A 206 4.29 7.38 -9.35
CA VAL A 206 4.25 8.38 -10.43
C VAL A 206 4.81 9.73 -9.99
N TYR A 207 4.79 10.02 -8.69
CA TYR A 207 5.31 11.26 -8.14
C TYR A 207 5.69 11.11 -6.67
N GLN A 208 6.77 11.78 -6.26
CA GLN A 208 7.14 11.94 -4.86
C GLN A 208 7.89 13.26 -4.65
N SER A 209 7.55 13.97 -3.58
CA SER A 209 8.28 15.12 -3.10
C SER A 209 8.12 15.28 -1.59
N SER A 210 9.16 15.83 -0.95
CA SER A 210 9.17 16.23 0.47
C SER A 210 9.41 17.73 0.65
N SER A 211 9.30 18.51 -0.43
CA SER A 211 9.57 19.95 -0.45
C SER A 211 8.50 20.76 -1.18
N LEU A 212 7.30 20.18 -1.39
CA LEU A 212 6.18 20.94 -1.93
C LEU A 212 5.70 21.97 -0.91
N VAL A 213 4.94 22.96 -1.38
CA VAL A 213 4.14 23.84 -0.53
C VAL A 213 2.70 23.46 -0.80
N LEU A 214 2.12 22.61 0.05
CA LEU A 214 0.76 22.11 -0.17
C LEU A 214 -0.31 22.98 0.48
N ASN A 215 0.02 23.68 1.58
CA ASN A 215 -0.89 24.54 2.32
C ASN A 215 -2.24 23.89 2.68
N MET A 216 -2.23 22.58 2.92
CA MET A 216 -3.39 21.79 3.29
C MET A 216 -3.30 21.43 4.78
N PRO A 217 -3.70 22.31 5.72
CA PRO A 217 -3.74 21.91 7.11
C PRO A 217 -4.80 20.80 7.31
N SER A 218 -4.44 19.78 8.09
CA SER A 218 -5.36 18.75 8.59
C SER A 218 -6.46 19.38 9.46
N PRO A 219 -7.69 18.82 9.52
CA PRO A 219 -8.12 17.58 8.88
C PRO A 219 -8.33 17.70 7.37
N TYR A 220 -8.36 16.55 6.70
CA TYR A 220 -8.61 16.40 5.28
C TYR A 220 -9.99 15.82 5.02
N ASN A 221 -10.51 16.05 3.83
CA ASN A 221 -11.62 15.27 3.29
C ASN A 221 -11.27 14.85 1.86
N SER A 222 -11.84 13.71 1.48
CA SER A 222 -11.70 13.16 0.14
C SER A 222 -12.92 13.52 -0.69
N TYR A 223 -12.70 13.85 -1.96
CA TYR A 223 -13.76 13.94 -2.94
C TYR A 223 -13.55 12.87 -4.01
N LEU A 224 -14.62 12.11 -4.26
CA LEU A 224 -14.80 11.37 -5.51
C LEU A 224 -15.61 12.29 -6.41
N GLU A 225 -14.98 12.85 -7.42
CA GLU A 225 -15.56 13.97 -8.16
C GLU A 225 -15.53 13.74 -9.66
N VAL A 226 -16.66 14.04 -10.32
CA VAL A 226 -16.77 14.14 -11.78
C VAL A 226 -17.03 15.58 -12.19
N GLN A 227 -16.36 16.03 -13.24
CA GLN A 227 -16.66 17.30 -13.87
C GLN A 227 -16.77 17.15 -15.39
N THR A 228 -17.58 18.00 -16.01
CA THR A 228 -17.60 18.14 -17.46
C THR A 228 -18.02 19.54 -17.87
N ASN A 229 -17.50 19.99 -19.01
CA ASN A 229 -18.04 21.14 -19.73
C ASN A 229 -18.76 20.74 -21.02
N SER A 230 -19.13 19.46 -21.16
CA SER A 230 -20.00 18.96 -22.23
C SER A 230 -21.47 19.10 -21.86
N ALA A 231 -22.28 19.64 -22.78
CA ALA A 231 -23.73 19.67 -22.70
C ALA A 231 -24.40 18.62 -23.60
N SER A 232 -23.63 17.75 -24.27
CA SER A 232 -24.18 16.77 -25.22
C SER A 232 -24.79 15.56 -24.51
N ALA A 233 -24.21 15.12 -23.39
CA ALA A 233 -24.68 13.97 -22.63
C ALA A 233 -24.24 14.02 -21.16
N MET A 234 -24.91 13.22 -20.31
CA MET A 234 -24.38 12.89 -18.98
C MET A 234 -23.09 12.10 -19.13
N ARG A 235 -22.04 12.57 -18.46
CA ARG A 235 -20.76 11.88 -18.34
C ARG A 235 -20.64 11.38 -16.92
N PHE A 236 -20.18 10.14 -16.76
CA PHE A 236 -20.05 9.54 -15.44
C PHE A 236 -18.67 8.97 -15.18
N GLY A 237 -18.30 8.97 -13.90
CA GLY A 237 -17.16 8.26 -13.34
C GLY A 237 -17.68 7.10 -12.49
N ASN A 238 -16.85 6.09 -12.30
CA ASN A 238 -17.14 4.96 -11.44
C ASN A 238 -16.01 4.73 -10.44
N TYR A 239 -16.38 4.56 -9.17
CA TYR A 239 -15.47 4.50 -8.04
C TYR A 239 -15.70 3.23 -7.23
N LEU A 240 -14.62 2.59 -6.80
CA LEU A 240 -14.65 1.43 -5.91
C LEU A 240 -13.58 1.53 -4.83
N TYR A 241 -13.73 0.78 -3.74
CA TYR A 241 -12.69 0.53 -2.75
C TYR A 241 -12.06 1.81 -2.20
N TYR A 242 -12.87 2.71 -1.66
CA TYR A 242 -12.33 3.87 -0.95
C TYR A 242 -11.79 3.46 0.41
N TYR A 243 -10.60 3.96 0.78
CA TYR A 243 -10.12 3.90 2.15
C TYR A 243 -9.16 5.05 2.47
N ALA A 244 -9.06 5.32 3.76
CA ALA A 244 -8.12 6.28 4.34
C ALA A 244 -7.43 5.66 5.55
N ASP A 245 -6.11 5.81 5.59
CA ASP A 245 -5.20 5.16 6.52
C ASP A 245 -4.29 6.20 7.18
N SER A 246 -3.89 5.94 8.41
CA SER A 246 -3.06 6.85 9.21
C SER A 246 -1.61 6.94 8.73
N SER A 247 -1.13 5.99 7.92
CA SER A 247 0.20 6.01 7.33
C SER A 247 0.27 5.12 6.07
N GLU A 248 1.42 5.08 5.39
CA GLU A 248 1.72 4.09 4.34
C GLU A 248 2.49 2.87 4.87
N ASN A 249 2.72 2.80 6.18
CA ASN A 249 3.64 1.87 6.82
C ASN A 249 2.95 0.89 7.74
N VAL A 250 3.47 -0.32 7.86
CA VAL A 250 3.23 -1.21 9.01
C VAL A 250 4.42 -1.12 9.94
N THR A 251 4.16 -0.89 11.22
CA THR A 251 5.20 -0.83 12.26
C THR A 251 5.19 -2.12 13.07
N VAL A 252 6.37 -2.69 13.30
CA VAL A 252 6.55 -3.83 14.22
C VAL A 252 7.50 -3.42 15.33
N THR A 253 7.04 -3.49 16.57
CA THR A 253 7.82 -3.17 17.78
C THR A 253 8.26 -4.43 18.52
N ASN A 254 9.22 -4.28 19.44
CA ASN A 254 9.83 -5.35 20.23
C ASN A 254 10.48 -6.46 19.37
N ALA A 255 10.82 -6.17 18.12
CA ALA A 255 11.55 -7.10 17.27
C ALA A 255 13.03 -7.14 17.66
N ALA A 256 13.72 -8.24 17.32
CA ALA A 256 15.14 -8.41 17.63
C ALA A 256 15.99 -7.33 16.92
N ALA A 257 16.65 -6.49 17.70
CA ALA A 257 17.49 -5.39 17.20
C ALA A 257 18.59 -5.90 16.25
N GLY A 258 18.83 -5.17 15.15
CA GLY A 258 19.76 -5.58 14.10
C GLY A 258 19.22 -6.70 13.19
N GLY A 259 18.02 -7.19 13.46
CA GLY A 259 17.31 -8.16 12.64
C GLY A 259 16.55 -7.54 11.47
N THR A 260 15.57 -8.28 10.94
CA THR A 260 14.75 -7.85 9.80
C THR A 260 13.31 -8.30 9.98
N VAL A 261 12.36 -7.44 9.64
CA VAL A 261 10.95 -7.80 9.48
C VAL A 261 10.63 -7.97 8.00
N LYS A 262 9.81 -8.97 7.68
CA LYS A 262 9.28 -9.23 6.34
C LYS A 262 7.75 -9.36 6.42
N ILE A 263 7.08 -8.75 5.45
CA ILE A 263 5.66 -8.95 5.18
C ILE A 263 5.58 -9.90 3.99
N LEU A 264 4.95 -11.06 4.20
CA LEU A 264 4.84 -12.11 3.19
C LEU A 264 3.42 -12.24 2.69
N GLY A 265 3.27 -12.24 1.37
CA GLY A 265 1.99 -12.48 0.72
C GLY A 265 1.52 -13.94 0.85
N PRO A 266 0.32 -14.27 0.34
CA PRO A 266 -0.27 -15.60 0.46
C PRO A 266 0.56 -16.73 -0.16
N THR A 267 1.44 -16.41 -1.12
CA THR A 267 2.34 -17.37 -1.79
C THR A 267 3.77 -17.32 -1.24
N ASN A 268 3.97 -16.76 -0.04
CA ASN A 268 5.26 -16.54 0.62
C ASN A 268 6.24 -15.62 -0.12
N ASN A 269 5.76 -14.84 -1.10
CA ASN A 269 6.54 -13.78 -1.70
C ASN A 269 6.71 -12.61 -0.73
N VAL A 270 7.91 -12.03 -0.65
CA VAL A 270 8.16 -10.85 0.18
C VAL A 270 7.50 -9.63 -0.48
N LEU A 271 6.50 -9.06 0.18
CA LEU A 271 5.82 -7.82 -0.25
C LEU A 271 6.57 -6.58 0.25
N ALA A 272 7.05 -6.62 1.49
CA ALA A 272 7.84 -5.55 2.07
C ALA A 272 8.85 -6.13 3.07
N SER A 273 9.95 -5.41 3.27
CA SER A 273 10.95 -5.76 4.29
C SER A 273 11.56 -4.50 4.87
N ALA A 274 11.88 -4.54 6.17
CA ALA A 274 12.49 -3.44 6.88
C ALA A 274 13.50 -3.95 7.92
N PRO A 275 14.65 -3.26 8.07
CA PRO A 275 15.59 -3.56 9.15
C PRO A 275 14.97 -3.20 10.51
N VAL A 276 15.36 -3.93 11.56
CA VAL A 276 14.98 -3.62 12.94
C VAL A 276 16.02 -2.69 13.55
N SER A 277 15.60 -1.50 13.97
CA SER A 277 16.43 -0.51 14.67
C SER A 277 16.96 -1.03 16.01
N SER A 278 17.92 -0.31 16.60
CA SER A 278 18.43 -0.60 17.95
C SER A 278 17.34 -0.52 19.04
N ALA A 279 16.25 0.19 18.79
CA ALA A 279 15.09 0.28 19.67
C ALA A 279 14.08 -0.87 19.50
N GLY A 280 14.37 -1.86 18.63
CA GLY A 280 13.46 -2.98 18.37
C GLY A 280 12.28 -2.62 17.48
N THR A 281 12.36 -1.53 16.71
CA THR A 281 11.30 -1.09 15.79
C THR A 281 11.72 -1.31 14.34
N ALA A 282 10.83 -1.91 13.55
CA ALA A 282 10.91 -1.97 12.09
C ALA A 282 9.68 -1.28 11.47
N ILE A 283 9.91 -0.54 10.39
CA ILE A 283 8.86 0.21 9.66
C ILE A 283 8.88 -0.24 8.21
N ALA A 284 7.90 -1.07 7.83
CA ALA A 284 7.78 -1.62 6.48
C ALA A 284 6.74 -0.84 5.67
N VAL A 285 7.14 -0.32 4.51
CA VAL A 285 6.26 0.47 3.62
C VAL A 285 5.37 -0.47 2.81
N ILE A 286 4.05 -0.26 2.81
CA ILE A 286 3.07 -1.04 2.04
C ILE A 286 2.15 -0.18 1.17
N GLY A 287 2.25 1.15 1.21
CA GLY A 287 1.32 2.06 0.52
C GLY A 287 1.27 1.96 -1.02
N GLN A 288 2.20 1.24 -1.65
CA GLN A 288 2.14 0.94 -3.08
C GLN A 288 1.09 -0.12 -3.45
N TYR A 289 0.62 -0.90 -2.47
CA TYR A 289 -0.37 -1.95 -2.69
C TYR A 289 -1.79 -1.44 -2.45
N ARG A 290 -2.78 -2.09 -3.08
CA ARG A 290 -4.18 -1.96 -2.67
C ARG A 290 -4.37 -2.62 -1.31
N LEU A 291 -4.95 -1.88 -0.38
CA LEU A 291 -5.20 -2.30 0.99
C LEU A 291 -6.68 -2.70 1.19
N PRO A 292 -6.96 -3.61 2.12
CA PRO A 292 -5.98 -4.27 2.99
C PRO A 292 -5.20 -5.37 2.28
N LEU A 293 -3.95 -5.60 2.71
CA LEU A 293 -3.22 -6.81 2.33
C LEU A 293 -3.70 -7.99 3.17
N THR A 294 -3.83 -9.16 2.57
CA THR A 294 -3.86 -10.43 3.31
C THR A 294 -2.46 -11.04 3.32
N ALA A 295 -1.75 -10.93 4.44
CA ALA A 295 -0.33 -11.26 4.53
C ALA A 295 0.06 -11.77 5.92
N SER A 296 1.22 -12.42 6.05
CA SER A 296 1.81 -12.74 7.35
C SER A 296 3.01 -11.83 7.64
N ILE A 297 3.28 -11.58 8.92
CA ILE A 297 4.46 -10.82 9.35
C ILE A 297 5.45 -11.81 9.97
N GLN A 298 6.71 -11.69 9.61
CA GLN A 298 7.80 -12.48 10.16
C GLN A 298 8.96 -11.58 10.59
N ALA A 299 9.50 -11.84 11.77
CA ALA A 299 10.67 -11.15 12.30
C ALA A 299 11.83 -12.13 12.45
N TYR A 300 12.99 -11.70 11.98
CA TYR A 300 14.24 -12.44 11.96
C TYR A 300 15.27 -11.71 12.84
N ASP A 301 16.13 -12.45 13.54
CA ASP A 301 17.25 -11.89 14.28
C ASP A 301 18.42 -11.46 13.37
N SER A 302 19.49 -10.93 13.96
CA SER A 302 20.70 -10.50 13.23
C SER A 302 21.49 -11.65 12.59
N ALA A 303 21.24 -12.89 12.99
CA ALA A 303 21.82 -14.09 12.39
C ALA A 303 20.93 -14.66 11.26
N GLY A 304 19.75 -14.07 11.03
CA GLY A 304 18.80 -14.50 10.00
C GLY A 304 17.88 -15.65 10.43
N ASN A 305 17.80 -15.97 11.74
CA ASN A 305 16.88 -16.96 12.24
C ASN A 305 15.48 -16.36 12.42
N LEU A 306 14.44 -17.11 12.07
CA LEU A 306 13.05 -16.70 12.33
C LEU A 306 12.78 -16.77 13.84
N VAL A 307 12.47 -15.62 14.46
CA VAL A 307 12.25 -15.53 15.91
C VAL A 307 10.80 -15.23 16.29
N ALA A 308 10.05 -14.56 15.41
CA ALA A 308 8.63 -14.29 15.65
C ALA A 308 7.82 -14.26 14.35
N SER A 309 6.54 -14.60 14.42
CA SER A 309 5.62 -14.46 13.29
C SER A 309 4.18 -14.25 13.73
N THR A 310 3.33 -13.74 12.84
CA THR A 310 1.88 -13.87 13.04
C THR A 310 1.47 -15.35 13.02
N PRO A 311 0.46 -15.77 13.80
CA PRO A 311 0.02 -17.18 13.81
C PRO A 311 -0.62 -17.63 12.49
N SER A 312 -1.19 -16.69 11.75
CA SER A 312 -1.80 -16.87 10.43
C SER A 312 -1.61 -15.61 9.58
N SER A 313 -2.09 -15.64 8.34
CA SER A 313 -2.29 -14.40 7.59
C SER A 313 -3.27 -13.50 8.33
N VAL A 314 -3.01 -12.20 8.27
CA VAL A 314 -3.78 -11.12 8.87
C VAL A 314 -4.10 -10.08 7.79
N THR A 315 -5.07 -9.22 8.10
CA THR A 315 -5.44 -8.04 7.31
C THR A 315 -4.53 -6.89 7.70
N LEU A 316 -3.75 -6.34 6.77
CA LEU A 316 -2.84 -5.22 7.02
C LEU A 316 -3.33 -3.94 6.34
N TRP A 317 -3.40 -2.87 7.12
CA TRP A 317 -3.66 -1.50 6.71
C TRP A 317 -2.45 -0.60 6.92
N GLY A 318 -2.45 0.54 6.25
CA GLY A 318 -1.46 1.58 6.42
C GLY A 318 -1.58 2.23 7.80
N GLY A 319 -0.49 2.23 8.56
CA GLY A 319 -0.41 2.71 9.94
C GLY A 319 -0.67 1.65 11.00
N ASP A 320 -0.90 0.39 10.62
CA ASP A 320 -1.00 -0.70 11.59
C ASP A 320 0.28 -0.81 12.44
N VAL A 321 0.09 -1.07 13.72
CA VAL A 321 1.18 -1.35 14.66
C VAL A 321 0.99 -2.76 15.20
N TYR A 322 2.06 -3.54 15.11
CA TYR A 322 2.19 -4.88 15.64
C TYR A 322 3.32 -4.92 16.68
N ALA A 323 3.23 -5.86 17.61
CA ALA A 323 4.28 -6.10 18.59
C ALA A 323 4.65 -7.59 18.61
N VAL A 324 5.95 -7.88 18.69
CA VAL A 324 6.43 -9.20 19.08
C VAL A 324 6.13 -9.38 20.57
N SER A 325 5.43 -10.47 20.91
CA SER A 325 5.23 -10.82 22.32
C SER A 325 6.56 -11.27 22.92
N THR A 326 7.03 -10.59 23.96
CA THR A 326 8.14 -11.12 24.75
C THR A 326 7.64 -12.35 25.51
N PRO A 327 8.38 -13.47 25.54
CA PRO A 327 8.05 -14.56 26.45
C PRO A 327 7.97 -13.96 27.86
N ASN A 328 6.81 -14.08 28.52
CA ASN A 328 6.72 -13.74 29.93
C ASN A 328 7.82 -14.57 30.63
N PRO A 329 8.78 -13.98 31.36
CA PRO A 329 9.70 -14.78 32.13
C PRO A 329 8.84 -15.67 33.02
N ALA A 330 9.02 -16.99 32.91
CA ALA A 330 8.33 -17.93 33.78
C ALA A 330 8.47 -17.42 35.23
N PRO A 331 7.43 -17.46 36.07
CA PRO A 331 7.53 -17.04 37.45
C PRO A 331 8.78 -17.69 38.04
N ALA A 332 9.71 -16.87 38.55
CA ALA A 332 10.90 -17.37 39.20
C ALA A 332 10.43 -18.39 40.23
N GLY A 333 10.76 -19.67 40.01
CA GLY A 333 10.33 -20.74 40.89
C GLY A 333 10.74 -20.36 42.30
N HIS A 334 9.76 -20.12 43.17
CA HIS A 334 10.02 -19.95 44.58
C HIS A 334 10.70 -21.24 45.03
N VAL A 335 12.01 -21.17 45.29
CA VAL A 335 12.70 -22.21 46.02
C VAL A 335 12.14 -22.15 47.44
N THR A 336 11.14 -22.97 47.72
CA THR A 336 10.71 -23.23 49.09
C THR A 336 11.87 -23.95 49.75
N GLN A 337 12.68 -23.21 50.49
CA GLN A 337 13.71 -23.77 51.35
C GLN A 337 13.01 -24.56 52.45
N THR A 338 12.94 -25.88 52.31
CA THR A 338 12.54 -26.78 53.39
C THR A 338 13.67 -26.80 54.42
N GLY A 339 13.60 -25.87 55.37
CA GLY A 339 14.37 -25.93 56.61
C GLY A 339 13.94 -27.16 57.39
N THR A 340 14.67 -28.26 57.22
CA THR A 340 14.72 -29.33 58.21
C THR A 340 15.78 -28.93 59.24
N GLY A 341 15.35 -28.86 60.50
CA GLY A 341 16.15 -28.35 61.60
C GLY A 341 17.31 -29.28 61.99
N LEU A 342 18.11 -28.79 62.93
CA LEU A 342 18.84 -29.61 63.88
C LEU A 342 18.91 -28.86 65.22
N ASP A 343 18.61 -29.63 66.27
CA ASP A 343 18.57 -29.28 67.67
C ASP A 343 19.89 -28.73 68.22
N HIS A 344 19.79 -27.80 69.18
CA HIS A 344 20.37 -27.87 70.53
C HIS A 344 19.77 -26.78 71.42
#